data_AF-A0A1E5JM71-F1
#
_entry.id   AF-A0A1E5JM71-F1
#
_cell.length_a   1.000
_cell.length_b   1.000
_cell.length_c   1.000
_cell.angle_alpha   90.00
_cell.angle_beta   90.00
_cell.angle_gamma   90.00
#
_symmetry.space_group_name_H-M   'P 1'
#
loop_
_entity.id
_entity.type
_entity.pdbx_description
1 polymer ?
#
loop_
_entity_poly.entity_id
_entity_poly.type
_entity_poly.pdbx_seq_one_letter_code
_entity_poly.pdbx_strand_id
1 'polypeptide(L)' 'MQLILAFSFFIWFTDAYAYLDPGTGSLFIQSTIAAIAGGIFILKTYWHKLKAKLFSKREKD' A
#
# COMPACT_ATOMS: atom_id res chain seq x y z
N MET A 1 -20.43 -9.67 -33.62
CA MET A 1 -19.04 -10.17 -33.74
C MET A 1 -18.17 -9.79 -32.55
N GLN A 2 -18.12 -8.53 -32.13
CA GLN A 2 -17.33 -8.10 -30.96
C GLN A 2 -17.74 -8.78 -29.63
N LEU A 3 -19.05 -8.97 -29.41
CA LEU A 3 -19.56 -9.65 -28.20
C LEU A 3 -19.17 -11.13 -28.14
N ILE A 4 -19.11 -11.80 -29.29
CA ILE A 4 -18.74 -13.21 -29.40
C ILE A 4 -17.24 -13.39 -29.10
N LEU A 5 -16.41 -12.48 -29.59
CA LEU A 5 -14.98 -12.45 -29.31
C LEU A 5 -14.70 -12.19 -27.81
N ALA A 6 -15.43 -11.27 -27.19
CA ALA A 6 -15.32 -11.00 -25.75
C ALA A 6 -15.72 -12.22 -24.90
N PHE A 7 -16.77 -12.93 -25.29
CA PHE A 7 -17.21 -14.17 -24.63
C PHE A 7 -16.19 -15.30 -24.77
N SER A 8 -15.57 -15.45 -25.94
CA SER A 8 -14.52 -16.44 -26.19
C SER A 8 -13.28 -16.23 -25.32
N PHE A 9 -12.98 -14.98 -24.94
CA PHE A 9 -11.85 -14.64 -24.08
C PHE A 9 -12.09 -15.05 -22.62
N PHE A 10 -13.35 -15.06 -22.17
CA PHE A 10 -13.73 -15.39 -20.80
C PHE A 10 -13.70 -16.89 -20.51
N ILE A 11 -13.89 -17.72 -21.55
CA ILE A 11 -13.89 -19.19 -21.45
C ILE A 11 -12.46 -19.76 -21.32
N TRP A 12 -11.43 -18.94 -21.56
CA TRP A 12 -10.02 -19.34 -21.56
C TRP A 12 -9.28 -18.99 -20.25
N PHE A 13 -9.97 -18.99 -19.12
CA PHE A 13 -9.31 -18.81 -17.81
C PHE A 13 -8.86 -20.17 -17.25
N THR A 14 -7.57 -20.30 -17.00
CA THR A 14 -6.96 -21.44 -16.29
C THR A 14 -7.12 -21.25 -14.78
N ASP A 15 -6.94 -22.30 -13.98
CA ASP A 15 -6.95 -22.22 -12.52
C ASP A 15 -5.95 -21.16 -12.02
N ALA A 16 -6.47 -20.06 -11.48
CA ALA A 16 -5.68 -18.99 -10.88
C ALA A 16 -5.39 -19.33 -9.41
N TYR A 17 -4.32 -20.10 -9.17
CA TYR A 17 -3.91 -20.57 -7.83
C TYR A 17 -3.53 -19.45 -6.83
N ALA A 18 -3.40 -18.20 -7.30
CA ALA A 18 -3.16 -17.01 -6.48
C ALA A 18 -4.12 -15.88 -6.86
N TYR A 19 -5.41 -16.22 -7.08
CA TYR A 19 -6.45 -15.21 -7.26
C TYR A 19 -6.65 -14.47 -5.93
N LEU A 20 -5.93 -13.36 -5.78
CA LEU A 20 -6.33 -12.31 -4.86
C LEU A 20 -7.68 -11.82 -5.38
N ASP A 21 -8.75 -12.15 -4.65
CA ASP A 21 -10.08 -11.62 -4.94
C ASP A 21 -9.95 -10.10 -5.18
N PRO A 22 -10.62 -9.53 -6.19
CA PRO A 22 -10.50 -8.10 -6.51
C PRO A 22 -10.73 -7.18 -5.31
N GLY A 23 -11.53 -7.60 -4.31
CA GLY A 23 -11.66 -6.92 -3.03
C GLY A 23 -10.40 -6.97 -2.16
N THR A 24 -9.73 -8.13 -2.09
CA THR A 24 -8.46 -8.30 -1.33
C THR A 24 -7.31 -7.55 -1.99
N GLY A 25 -7.22 -7.60 -3.32
CA GLY A 25 -6.22 -6.81 -4.08
C GLY A 25 -6.41 -5.31 -3.86
N SER A 26 -7.66 -4.84 -3.89
CA SER A 26 -7.99 -3.43 -3.61
C SER A 26 -7.62 -3.03 -2.18
N LEU A 27 -7.92 -3.87 -1.20
CA LEU A 27 -7.61 -3.60 0.21
C LEU A 27 -6.09 -3.52 0.45
N PHE A 28 -5.31 -4.40 -0.18
CA PHE A 28 -3.85 -4.37 -0.08
C PHE A 28 -3.24 -3.06 -0.61
N ILE A 29 -3.71 -2.61 -1.79
CA ILE A 29 -3.24 -1.35 -2.38
C ILE A 29 -3.65 -0.17 -1.49
N GLN A 30 -4.91 -0.14 -1.04
CA GLN A 30 -5.41 0.91 -0.16
C GLN A 30 -4.66 0.97 1.17
N SER A 31 -4.44 -0.17 1.84
CA SER A 31 -3.70 -0.23 3.10
C SER A 31 -2.25 0.21 2.94
N THR A 32 -1.63 -0.12 1.81
CA THR A 32 -0.26 0.30 1.50
C THR A 32 -0.18 1.83 1.34
N ILE A 33 -1.10 2.41 0.58
CA ILE A 33 -1.19 3.87 0.41
C ILE A 33 -1.45 4.55 1.77
N ALA A 34 -2.39 4.03 2.55
CA ALA A 34 -2.73 4.56 3.87
C ALA A 34 -1.53 4.50 4.84
N ALA A 35 -0.77 3.40 4.84
CA ALA A 35 0.42 3.24 5.65
C ALA A 35 1.52 4.24 5.28
N ILE A 36 1.77 4.43 3.97
CA ILE A 36 2.77 5.40 3.49
C ILE A 36 2.34 6.83 3.84
N ALA A 37 1.10 7.21 3.50
CA ALA A 37 0.59 8.55 3.76
C ALA A 37 0.55 8.87 5.26
N GLY A 38 0.02 7.94 6.07
CA GLY A 38 -0.02 8.05 7.52
C GLY A 38 1.38 8.10 8.14
N GLY A 39 2.30 7.25 7.67
CA GLY A 39 3.69 7.25 8.11
C GLY A 39 4.41 8.56 7.84
N ILE A 40 4.28 9.11 6.63
CA ILE A 40 4.84 10.42 6.26
C ILE A 40 4.22 11.53 7.12
N PHE A 41 2.90 11.51 7.32
CA PHE A 41 2.20 12.51 8.14
C PHE A 41 2.69 12.50 9.59
N ILE A 42 2.80 11.32 10.20
CA ILE A 42 3.34 11.16 11.57
C ILE A 42 4.79 11.63 11.61
N LEU A 43 5.62 11.19 10.66
CA LEU A 43 7.03 11.58 10.61
C LEU A 43 7.21 13.09 10.52
N LYS A 44 6.43 13.76 9.64
CA LYS A 44 6.44 15.22 9.48
C LYS A 44 5.97 15.92 10.76
N THR A 45 4.88 15.43 11.37
CA THR A 45 4.29 16.02 12.58
C THR A 45 5.23 15.94 13.77
N TYR A 46 5.92 14.81 13.92
CA TYR A 46 6.81 14.55 15.05
C TYR A 46 8.29 14.81 14.74
N TRP A 47 8.63 15.34 13.56
CA TRP A 47 10.01 15.53 13.12
C TRP A 47 10.87 16.29 14.14
N HIS A 48 10.32 17.34 14.73
CA HIS A 48 11.03 18.13 15.76
C HIS A 48 11.25 17.36 17.05
N LYS A 49 10.25 16.59 17.52
CA LYS A 49 10.36 15.76 18.73
C LYS A 49 11.30 14.57 18.51
N LEU A 50 11.26 13.97 17.32
CA LEU A 50 12.15 12.89 16.90
C LEU A 50 13.60 13.39 16.85
N LYS A 51 13.85 14.52 16.19
CA LYS A 51 15.18 15.15 16.17
C LYS A 51 15.65 15.52 17.57
N ALA A 52 14.79 16.12 18.40
CA ALA A 52 15.15 16.41 19.78
C ALA A 52 15.55 15.12 20.53
N LYS A 53 14.77 14.05 20.48
CA LYS A 53 15.15 12.79 21.16
C LYS A 53 16.42 12.13 20.60
N LEU A 54 16.63 12.17 19.29
CA LEU A 54 17.79 11.55 18.64
C LEU A 54 19.08 12.38 18.78
N PHE A 55 18.98 13.71 18.82
CA PHE A 55 20.13 14.61 18.85
C PHE A 55 20.37 15.30 20.21
N SER A 56 19.45 15.22 21.18
CA SER A 56 19.58 15.88 22.50
C SER A 56 20.59 15.22 23.45
N LYS A 57 21.41 14.24 23.02
CA LYS A 57 22.46 13.65 23.85
C LYS A 57 23.87 14.20 23.54
N ARG A 58 24.00 15.52 23.41
CA ARG A 58 25.27 16.20 23.14
C ARG A 58 25.50 17.44 24.00
N GLU A 59 24.86 17.53 25.16
CA GLU A 59 25.24 18.58 26.12
C GLU A 59 24.88 18.14 27.55
N LYS A 60 25.77 17.31 28.11
CA LYS A 60 26.15 17.39 29.51
C LYS A 60 27.42 16.56 29.71
N ASP A 61 28.43 17.30 30.14
CA ASP A 61 29.79 16.94 30.59
C ASP A 61 30.87 16.81 29.51
#